data_AF-T2JZC9-F1
#
_entry.id   AF-T2JZC9-F1
#
_cell.length_a   1.000
_cell.length_b   1.000
_cell.length_c   1.000
_cell.angle_alpha   90.00
_cell.angle_beta   90.00
_cell.angle_gamma   90.00
#
_symmetry.space_group_name_H-M   'P 1'
#
loop_
_entity.id
_entity.type
_entity.pdbx_description
1 polymer ?
#
loop_
_entity_poly.entity_id
_entity_poly.type
_entity_poly.pdbx_seq_one_letter_code
_entity_poly.pdbx_strand_id
1 'polypeptide(L)'
;MDINVRKIVNLILALMVMIGLSACREMPQIQAEERLFPQISLEYLDKYEIPSQIFQETPIGGLSAITYDRKKDRFYALSDDRSQRSPARFYTLKIDISSNDEQITKIQGVTVENVTPLQDEAGQNYSPQTIDPEGIALSPRGTLFISSEGIPKKEINPFIGEFNPTTGQLQQQIRLPQKYLIPTDPESEPRGVEENLGFEPLTISATSTVKDDPFRLFTATEGSLKQDTPTTPPTNIPVRLLHYVISPVGSPVIVAEHLYLFDKSPKGCHF
;
A
#
# COMPACT_ATOMS: atom_id res chain seq x y z
N MET A 1 -3.01 -68.52 -46.74
CA MET A 1 -2.83 -68.56 -45.27
C MET A 1 -2.84 -67.13 -44.71
N ASP A 2 -3.70 -66.25 -45.25
CA ASP A 2 -3.41 -64.79 -45.27
C ASP A 2 -4.49 -63.92 -44.61
N ILE A 3 -5.70 -64.45 -44.42
CA ILE A 3 -6.82 -63.69 -43.85
C ILE A 3 -6.66 -63.53 -42.33
N ASN A 4 -6.11 -64.54 -41.63
CA ASN A 4 -5.93 -64.48 -40.18
C ASN A 4 -4.79 -63.53 -39.78
N VAL A 5 -3.70 -63.48 -40.56
CA VAL A 5 -2.57 -62.56 -40.29
C VAL A 5 -3.02 -61.11 -40.43
N ARG A 6 -3.80 -60.79 -41.49
CA ARG A 6 -4.31 -59.43 -41.72
C ARG A 6 -5.29 -58.98 -40.63
N LYS A 7 -6.11 -59.89 -40.10
CA LYS A 7 -7.01 -59.61 -38.97
C LYS A 7 -6.25 -59.35 -37.67
N ILE A 8 -5.19 -60.11 -37.40
CA ILE A 8 -4.34 -59.94 -36.21
C ILE A 8 -3.58 -58.61 -36.28
N VAL A 9 -3.02 -58.26 -37.45
CA VAL A 9 -2.33 -56.97 -37.64
C VAL A 9 -3.29 -55.80 -37.45
N ASN A 10 -4.50 -55.86 -38.01
CA ASN A 10 -5.51 -54.82 -37.82
C ASN A 10 -5.96 -54.70 -36.36
N LEU A 11 -6.07 -55.82 -35.63
CA LEU A 11 -6.42 -55.82 -34.22
C LEU A 11 -5.31 -55.19 -33.35
N ILE A 12 -4.05 -55.52 -33.63
CA ILE A 12 -2.89 -54.94 -32.93
C ILE A 12 -2.79 -53.43 -33.23
N LEU A 13 -3.02 -53.02 -34.49
CA LEU A 13 -3.00 -51.61 -34.86
C LEU A 13 -4.15 -50.83 -34.19
N ALA A 14 -5.34 -51.41 -34.13
CA ALA A 14 -6.48 -50.83 -33.41
C ALA A 14 -6.21 -50.71 -31.90
N LEU A 15 -5.56 -51.73 -31.31
CA LEU A 15 -5.20 -51.72 -29.89
C LEU A 15 -4.12 -50.67 -29.58
N MET A 16 -3.11 -50.52 -30.44
CA MET A 16 -2.09 -49.45 -30.31
C MET A 16 -2.71 -48.06 -30.44
N VAL A 17 -3.66 -47.86 -31.36
CA VAL A 17 -4.37 -46.58 -31.51
C VAL A 17 -5.23 -46.28 -30.27
N MET A 18 -5.90 -47.29 -29.69
CA MET A 18 -6.69 -47.14 -28.47
C MET A 18 -5.82 -46.80 -27.23
N ILE A 19 -4.62 -47.40 -27.12
CA ILE A 19 -3.68 -47.09 -26.03
C ILE A 19 -3.04 -45.70 -26.24
N GLY A 20 -2.77 -45.29 -27.49
CA GLY A 20 -2.27 -43.95 -27.82
C GLY A 20 -3.27 -42.83 -27.51
N LEU A 21 -4.58 -43.09 -27.65
CA LEU A 21 -5.64 -42.12 -27.37
C LEU A 21 -6.01 -41.99 -25.89
N SER A 22 -5.61 -42.94 -25.04
CA SER A 22 -5.86 -42.89 -23.58
C SER A 22 -4.66 -42.37 -22.78
N ALA A 23 -3.55 -42.02 -23.44
CA ALA A 23 -2.38 -41.39 -22.82
C ALA A 23 -2.59 -39.88 -22.51
N CYS A 24 -3.63 -39.26 -23.07
CA CYS A 24 -4.12 -37.96 -22.61
C CYS A 24 -5.00 -38.16 -21.37
N ARG A 25 -4.39 -38.53 -20.25
CA ARG A 25 -4.99 -38.18 -18.95
C ARG A 25 -5.06 -36.66 -18.93
N GLU A 26 -6.25 -36.11 -18.71
CA GLU A 26 -6.42 -34.70 -18.35
C GLU A 26 -5.39 -34.41 -17.25
N MET A 27 -4.43 -33.55 -17.54
CA MET A 27 -3.61 -32.97 -16.48
C MET A 27 -4.61 -32.41 -15.47
N PRO A 28 -4.52 -32.77 -14.18
CA PRO A 28 -5.45 -32.24 -13.19
C PRO A 28 -5.41 -30.73 -13.34
N GLN A 29 -6.56 -30.17 -13.74
CA GLN A 29 -6.74 -28.75 -13.98
C GLN A 29 -6.78 -28.12 -12.59
N ILE A 30 -5.60 -27.97 -11.99
CA ILE A 30 -5.47 -27.25 -10.74
C ILE A 30 -5.84 -25.82 -11.09
N GLN A 31 -6.97 -25.36 -10.55
CA GLN A 31 -7.43 -23.99 -10.75
C GLN A 31 -6.30 -23.05 -10.33
N ALA A 32 -6.07 -22.00 -11.11
CA ALA A 32 -5.05 -21.00 -10.79
C ALA A 32 -5.26 -20.43 -9.36
N GLU A 33 -6.51 -20.44 -8.87
CA GLU A 33 -6.88 -20.10 -7.50
C GLU A 33 -6.17 -20.95 -6.42
N GLU A 34 -5.87 -22.22 -6.66
CA GLU A 34 -5.23 -23.10 -5.65
C GLU A 34 -3.70 -22.94 -5.57
N ARG A 35 -3.07 -22.19 -6.50
CA ARG A 35 -1.59 -22.17 -6.65
C ARG A 35 -0.92 -20.80 -6.63
N LEU A 36 -1.68 -19.70 -6.66
CA LEU A 36 -1.08 -18.39 -6.94
C LEU A 36 -0.66 -17.60 -5.70
N PHE A 37 -1.20 -17.90 -4.52
CA PHE A 37 -0.88 -17.15 -3.31
C PHE A 37 -0.41 -18.07 -2.20
N PRO A 38 0.70 -17.72 -1.50
CA PRO A 38 1.08 -18.45 -0.30
C PRO A 38 -0.09 -18.42 0.69
N GLN A 39 -0.27 -19.50 1.46
CA GLN A 39 -1.22 -19.51 2.55
C GLN A 39 -0.72 -18.52 3.61
N ILE A 40 -1.26 -17.31 3.59
CA ILE A 40 -0.99 -16.27 4.57
C ILE A 40 -2.05 -16.38 5.65
N SER A 41 -1.60 -16.60 6.89
CA SER A 41 -2.44 -16.48 8.08
C SER A 41 -1.91 -15.34 8.94
N LEU A 42 -2.81 -14.63 9.60
CA LEU A 42 -2.48 -13.63 10.60
C LEU A 42 -2.81 -14.20 11.97
N GLU A 43 -1.85 -14.12 12.88
CA GLU A 43 -2.02 -14.45 14.29
C GLU A 43 -1.90 -13.16 15.09
N TYR A 44 -2.91 -12.88 15.92
CA TYR A 44 -2.83 -11.78 16.86
C TYR A 44 -1.92 -12.17 18.02
N LEU A 45 -0.81 -11.44 18.17
CA LEU A 45 0.19 -11.72 19.21
C LEU A 45 -0.09 -10.93 20.49
N ASP A 46 -0.18 -9.61 20.38
CA ASP A 46 -0.35 -8.71 21.53
C ASP A 46 -0.85 -7.33 21.10
N LYS A 47 -1.25 -6.50 22.08
CA LYS A 47 -1.63 -5.10 21.90
C LYS A 47 -1.00 -4.25 23.01
N TYR A 48 -0.46 -3.12 22.61
CA TYR A 48 -0.02 -2.08 23.53
C TYR A 48 -0.74 -0.77 23.22
N GLU A 49 -1.33 -0.15 24.25
CA GLU A 49 -1.95 1.18 24.14
C GLU A 49 -0.98 2.22 24.71
N ILE A 50 -0.53 3.15 23.88
CA ILE A 50 0.31 4.27 24.32
C ILE A 50 -0.57 5.20 25.17
N PRO A 51 -0.22 5.48 26.45
CA PRO A 51 -0.99 6.40 27.27
C PRO A 51 -1.03 7.81 26.64
N SER A 52 -2.14 8.52 26.82
CA SER A 52 -2.25 9.92 26.42
C SER A 52 -1.14 10.74 27.08
N GLN A 53 -0.29 11.35 26.26
CA GLN A 53 0.86 12.12 26.74
C GLN A 53 1.29 13.17 25.69
N ILE A 54 2.11 14.11 26.14
CA ILE A 54 2.76 15.12 25.30
C ILE A 54 4.26 14.77 25.22
N PHE A 55 4.83 14.80 24.02
CA PHE A 55 6.25 14.62 23.78
C PHE A 55 6.79 15.80 22.98
N GLN A 56 7.81 16.49 23.52
CA GLN A 56 8.40 17.70 22.93
C GLN A 56 7.31 18.68 22.43
N GLU A 57 6.40 19.07 23.31
CA GLU A 57 5.29 20.00 23.07
C GLU A 57 4.23 19.53 22.07
N THR A 58 4.34 18.32 21.53
CA THR A 58 3.34 17.73 20.63
C THR A 58 2.52 16.65 21.33
N PRO A 59 1.18 16.63 21.21
CA PRO A 59 0.37 15.54 21.72
C PRO A 59 0.58 14.29 20.85
N ILE A 60 0.88 13.16 21.48
CA ILE A 60 0.95 11.88 20.79
C ILE A 60 -0.48 11.37 20.55
N GLY A 61 -0.84 11.18 19.28
CA GLY A 61 -2.18 10.73 18.89
C GLY A 61 -2.43 11.01 17.41
N GLY A 62 -3.61 10.58 16.92
CA GLY A 62 -3.94 10.62 15.50
C GLY A 62 -2.88 9.89 14.69
N LEU A 63 -2.56 8.65 15.07
CA LEU A 63 -1.52 7.88 14.39
C LEU A 63 -2.19 7.03 13.31
N SER A 64 -1.92 7.35 12.04
CA SER A 64 -2.53 6.70 10.87
C SER A 64 -1.67 5.59 10.28
N ALA A 65 -0.34 5.73 10.31
CA ALA A 65 0.56 4.74 9.74
C ALA A 65 1.87 4.57 10.51
N ILE A 66 2.52 3.43 10.28
CA ILE A 66 3.78 3.04 10.90
C ILE A 66 4.69 2.30 9.90
N THR A 67 5.99 2.56 9.96
CA THR A 67 7.01 1.82 9.19
C THR A 67 8.22 1.49 10.05
N TYR A 68 8.98 0.46 9.69
CA TYR A 68 10.10 -0.07 10.50
C TYR A 68 11.46 0.15 9.82
N ASP A 69 12.35 0.88 10.50
CA ASP A 69 13.78 0.96 10.21
C ASP A 69 14.52 -0.20 10.89
N ARG A 70 14.70 -1.30 10.15
CA ARG A 70 15.43 -2.46 10.63
C ARG A 70 16.91 -2.17 10.93
N LYS A 71 17.52 -1.17 10.30
CA LYS A 71 18.95 -0.86 10.53
C LYS A 71 19.15 -0.18 11.89
N LYS A 72 18.22 0.68 12.28
CA LYS A 72 18.25 1.39 13.57
C LYS A 72 17.44 0.68 14.65
N ASP A 73 16.66 -0.33 14.26
CA ASP A 73 15.68 -0.99 15.11
C ASP A 73 14.72 0.02 15.74
N ARG A 74 14.10 0.83 14.88
CA ARG A 74 13.16 1.90 15.23
C ARG A 74 11.97 1.90 14.30
N PHE A 75 10.85 2.43 14.79
CA PHE A 75 9.65 2.65 14.01
C PHE A 75 9.43 4.13 13.77
N TYR A 76 8.85 4.48 12.64
CA TYR A 76 8.35 5.82 12.36
C TYR A 76 6.83 5.77 12.30
N ALA A 77 6.15 6.51 13.18
CA ALA A 77 4.69 6.58 13.24
C ALA A 77 4.22 7.97 12.83
N LEU A 78 3.39 8.05 11.80
CA LEU A 78 2.89 9.28 11.20
C LEU A 78 1.67 9.79 11.98
N SER A 79 1.55 11.12 12.13
CA SER A 79 0.35 11.74 12.69
C SER A 79 -0.52 12.39 11.60
N ASP A 80 -1.81 12.05 11.56
CA ASP A 80 -2.83 12.47 10.57
C ASP A 80 -3.63 13.72 11.00
N ASP A 81 -3.25 14.41 12.06
CA ASP A 81 -4.08 15.46 12.67
C ASP A 81 -4.21 16.74 11.83
N ARG A 82 -3.84 16.71 10.55
CA ARG A 82 -3.88 17.81 9.57
C ARG A 82 -3.24 19.10 10.07
N SER A 83 -2.14 18.99 10.81
CA SER A 83 -1.49 20.13 11.48
C SER A 83 -2.41 20.90 12.46
N GLN A 84 -3.52 20.32 12.92
CA GLN A 84 -4.51 21.05 13.72
C GLN A 84 -4.07 21.26 15.17
N ARG A 85 -3.38 20.29 15.76
CA ARG A 85 -2.96 20.33 17.18
C ARG A 85 -1.47 20.65 17.34
N SER A 86 -0.67 20.35 16.33
CA SER A 86 0.76 20.62 16.24
C SER A 86 1.15 20.58 14.76
N PRO A 87 2.34 21.07 14.34
CA PRO A 87 2.80 20.87 12.96
C PRO A 87 2.67 19.39 12.54
N ALA A 88 2.31 19.14 11.28
CA ALA A 88 2.32 17.79 10.71
C ALA A 88 3.67 17.13 11.00
N ARG A 89 3.68 15.85 11.38
CA ARG A 89 4.84 15.24 12.03
C ARG A 89 4.78 13.72 11.97
N PHE A 90 5.93 13.10 12.16
CA PHE A 90 6.04 11.70 12.54
C PHE A 90 6.88 11.57 13.82
N TYR A 91 6.62 10.51 14.56
CA TYR A 91 7.36 10.13 15.76
C TYR A 91 8.34 9.02 15.45
N THR A 92 9.54 9.10 16.03
CA THR A 92 10.46 7.95 16.10
C THR A 92 10.18 7.19 17.39
N LEU A 93 9.85 5.91 17.25
CA LEU A 93 9.48 5.02 18.34
C LEU A 93 10.48 3.87 18.48
N LYS A 94 10.72 3.47 19.73
CA LYS A 94 11.28 2.17 20.06
C LYS A 94 10.16 1.31 20.64
N ILE A 95 9.89 0.17 20.01
CA ILE A 95 8.93 -0.82 20.50
C ILE A 95 9.74 -1.98 21.04
N ASP A 96 9.62 -2.23 22.34
CA ASP A 96 10.34 -3.32 23.00
C ASP A 96 9.49 -4.59 22.93
N ILE A 97 9.90 -5.52 22.08
CA ILE A 97 9.22 -6.80 21.85
C ILE A 97 10.08 -7.91 22.44
N SER A 98 9.49 -8.73 23.29
CA SER A 98 10.13 -9.95 23.81
C SER A 98 9.35 -11.18 23.40
N SER A 99 10.04 -12.31 23.31
CA SER A 99 9.41 -13.63 23.16
C SER A 99 10.06 -14.58 24.15
N ASN A 100 9.26 -15.41 24.81
CA ASN A 100 9.75 -16.44 25.71
C ASN A 100 10.01 -17.76 24.96
N ASP A 101 10.52 -18.77 25.66
CA ASP A 101 10.80 -20.11 25.10
C ASP A 101 9.53 -20.84 24.61
N GLU A 102 8.35 -20.40 25.07
CA GLU A 102 7.03 -20.89 24.63
C GLU A 102 6.49 -20.13 23.41
N GLN A 103 7.31 -19.29 22.77
CA GLN A 103 6.97 -18.46 21.60
C GLN A 103 5.84 -17.44 21.84
N ILE A 104 5.57 -17.11 23.10
CA ILE A 104 4.62 -16.04 23.43
C ILE A 104 5.33 -14.71 23.24
N THR A 105 4.96 -13.99 22.17
CA THR A 105 5.45 -12.64 21.89
C THR A 105 4.65 -11.60 22.68
N LYS A 106 5.33 -10.66 23.33
CA LYS A 106 4.71 -9.55 24.05
C LYS A 106 5.39 -8.22 23.77
N ILE A 107 4.59 -7.15 23.72
CA ILE A 107 5.06 -5.76 23.68
C ILE A 107 5.26 -5.30 25.12
N GLN A 108 6.51 -5.12 25.53
CA GLN A 108 6.88 -4.70 26.88
C GLN A 108 6.68 -3.20 27.09
N GLY A 109 6.82 -2.42 26.03
CA GLY A 109 6.70 -0.97 26.09
C GLY A 109 6.89 -0.32 24.72
N VAL A 110 6.40 0.91 24.63
CA VAL A 110 6.66 1.80 23.49
C VAL A 110 7.23 3.10 24.02
N THR A 111 8.46 3.40 23.62
CA THR A 111 9.16 4.64 23.95
C THR A 111 9.14 5.57 22.75
N VAL A 112 8.68 6.80 22.95
CA VAL A 112 8.82 7.87 21.94
C VAL A 112 10.17 8.54 22.15
N GLU A 113 11.02 8.48 21.14
CA GLU A 113 12.41 8.98 21.22
C GLU A 113 12.61 10.31 20.52
N ASN A 114 11.81 10.59 19.48
CA ASN A 114 11.90 11.84 18.73
C ASN A 114 10.56 12.20 18.07
N VAL A 115 10.39 13.47 17.74
CA VAL A 115 9.35 13.97 16.84
C VAL A 115 10.00 14.79 15.73
N THR A 116 9.55 14.61 14.50
CA THR A 116 10.10 15.32 13.34
C THR A 116 8.95 15.98 12.57
N PRO A 117 8.89 17.32 12.56
CA PRO A 117 7.91 18.05 11.76
C PRO A 117 8.10 17.78 10.27
N LEU A 118 7.02 17.60 9.53
CA LEU A 118 7.00 17.61 8.09
C LEU A 118 7.05 19.05 7.59
N GLN A 119 7.93 19.28 6.62
CA GLN A 119 8.16 20.57 6.01
C GLN A 119 7.99 20.46 4.50
N ASP A 120 7.51 21.53 3.88
CA ASP A 120 7.42 21.65 2.43
C ASP A 120 8.81 21.76 1.78
N GLU A 121 8.84 21.90 0.45
CA GLU A 121 10.09 21.99 -0.33
C GLU A 121 10.96 23.18 0.11
N ALA A 122 10.34 24.25 0.59
CA ALA A 122 11.02 25.45 1.05
C ALA A 122 11.53 25.33 2.50
N GLY A 123 11.20 24.24 3.21
CA GLY A 123 11.58 24.00 4.60
C GLY A 123 10.64 24.67 5.61
N GLN A 124 9.42 25.02 5.20
CA GLN A 124 8.41 25.58 6.09
C GLN A 124 7.47 24.49 6.59
N ASN A 125 7.05 24.58 7.85
CA ASN A 125 6.03 23.70 8.39
C ASN A 125 4.70 23.93 7.66
N TYR A 126 3.96 22.86 7.39
CA TYR A 126 2.61 22.96 6.86
C TYR A 126 1.68 23.71 7.82
N SER A 127 0.91 24.66 7.29
CA SER A 127 -0.10 25.37 8.07
C SER A 127 -1.24 24.42 8.48
N PRO A 128 -2.02 24.77 9.52
CA PRO A 128 -3.18 23.98 9.92
C PRO A 128 -4.13 23.73 8.74
N GLN A 129 -4.49 22.47 8.54
CA GLN A 129 -5.39 21.99 7.49
C GLN A 129 -4.92 22.35 6.07
N THR A 130 -3.61 22.21 5.81
CA THR A 130 -3.02 22.29 4.46
C THR A 130 -2.28 21.03 4.03
N ILE A 131 -2.35 19.97 4.83
CA ILE A 131 -1.81 18.64 4.58
C ILE A 131 -2.71 17.65 5.30
N ASP A 132 -2.82 16.45 4.75
CA ASP A 132 -3.60 15.36 5.32
C ASP A 132 -2.83 14.06 5.17
N PRO A 133 -1.82 13.80 6.01
CA PRO A 133 -0.85 12.73 5.79
C PRO A 133 -1.34 11.41 6.39
N GLU A 134 -1.36 10.35 5.59
CA GLU A 134 -1.99 9.07 5.98
C GLU A 134 -1.05 7.87 5.93
N GLY A 135 -0.26 7.74 4.87
CA GLY A 135 0.67 6.62 4.69
C GLY A 135 2.11 7.01 4.96
N ILE A 136 2.91 6.08 5.52
CA ILE A 136 4.36 6.23 5.67
C ILE A 136 5.11 4.95 5.29
N ALA A 137 6.17 5.06 4.49
CA ALA A 137 7.01 3.93 4.11
C ALA A 137 8.50 4.32 4.06
N LEU A 138 9.36 3.55 4.72
CA LEU A 138 10.81 3.73 4.66
C LEU A 138 11.38 3.12 3.38
N SER A 139 12.12 3.92 2.62
CA SER A 139 12.80 3.45 1.41
C SER A 139 14.18 2.84 1.70
N PRO A 140 14.73 2.00 0.79
CA PRO A 140 16.11 1.53 0.87
C PRO A 140 17.15 2.66 0.90
N ARG A 141 16.77 3.85 0.43
CA ARG A 141 17.60 5.05 0.40
C ARG A 141 17.74 5.72 1.77
N GLY A 142 16.98 5.25 2.76
CA GLY A 142 16.90 5.85 4.09
C GLY A 142 16.06 7.13 4.10
N THR A 143 15.17 7.31 3.13
CA THR A 143 14.19 8.40 3.07
C THR A 143 12.79 7.88 3.37
N LEU A 144 11.87 8.77 3.76
CA LEU A 144 10.49 8.41 4.05
C LEU A 144 9.59 8.83 2.90
N PHE A 145 8.82 7.91 2.34
CA PHE A 145 7.70 8.27 1.49
C PHE A 145 6.48 8.46 2.38
N ILE A 146 5.74 9.55 2.14
CA ILE A 146 4.50 9.88 2.84
C ILE A 146 3.43 10.20 1.80
N SER A 147 2.25 9.60 1.94
CA SER A 147 1.08 9.96 1.16
C SER A 147 0.25 10.98 1.92
N SER A 148 -0.32 11.92 1.17
CA SER A 148 -1.38 12.80 1.67
C SER A 148 -2.61 12.66 0.79
N GLU A 149 -3.77 12.60 1.43
CA GLU A 149 -5.08 12.59 0.78
C GLU A 149 -5.36 13.91 0.03
N GLY A 150 -4.68 14.98 0.44
CA GLY A 150 -5.10 16.32 0.10
C GLY A 150 -6.33 16.73 0.91
N ILE A 151 -6.87 17.89 0.59
CA ILE A 151 -8.10 18.39 1.22
C ILE A 151 -8.95 18.95 0.09
N PRO A 152 -9.66 18.11 -0.68
CA PRO A 152 -10.40 18.53 -1.86
C PRO A 152 -11.40 19.65 -1.61
N LYS A 153 -12.04 19.70 -0.42
CA LYS A 153 -12.93 20.81 -0.04
C LYS A 153 -12.23 22.17 0.09
N LYS A 154 -10.90 22.18 0.16
CA LYS A 154 -10.04 23.38 0.19
C LYS A 154 -9.18 23.52 -1.07
N GLU A 155 -9.50 22.78 -2.13
CA GLU A 155 -8.75 22.79 -3.39
C GLU A 155 -7.29 22.35 -3.24
N ILE A 156 -6.99 21.53 -2.22
CA ILE A 156 -5.65 20.99 -1.98
C ILE A 156 -5.59 19.59 -2.59
N ASN A 157 -4.71 19.41 -3.56
CA ASN A 157 -4.49 18.12 -4.21
C ASN A 157 -3.83 17.08 -3.27
N PRO A 158 -4.12 15.79 -3.47
CA PRO A 158 -3.31 14.72 -2.89
C PRO A 158 -1.87 14.78 -3.38
N PHE A 159 -0.95 14.19 -2.62
CA PHE A 159 0.41 13.96 -3.07
C PHE A 159 1.01 12.68 -2.48
N ILE A 160 2.10 12.21 -3.09
CA ILE A 160 3.02 11.27 -2.46
C ILE A 160 4.40 11.92 -2.51
N GLY A 161 5.00 12.16 -1.35
CA GLY A 161 6.23 12.91 -1.20
C GLY A 161 7.34 12.05 -0.59
N GLU A 162 8.58 12.30 -1.00
CA GLU A 162 9.79 11.75 -0.38
C GLU A 162 10.40 12.79 0.54
N PHE A 163 10.55 12.44 1.82
CA PHE A 163 10.97 13.31 2.89
C PHE A 163 12.30 12.84 3.48
N ASN A 164 13.12 13.80 3.89
CA ASN A 164 14.30 13.55 4.70
C ASN A 164 13.88 13.16 6.13
N PRO A 165 14.31 12.00 6.67
CA PRO A 165 13.84 11.54 7.98
C PRO A 165 14.46 12.31 9.17
N THR A 166 15.47 13.14 8.93
CA THR A 166 16.13 13.92 9.98
C THR A 166 15.62 15.35 10.01
N THR A 167 15.47 15.99 8.85
CA THR A 167 14.97 17.37 8.77
C THR A 167 13.46 17.45 8.60
N GLY A 168 12.83 16.38 8.12
CA GLY A 168 11.42 16.35 7.75
C GLY A 168 11.08 17.14 6.49
N GLN A 169 12.08 17.61 5.75
CA GLN A 169 11.88 18.39 4.54
C GLN A 169 11.48 17.51 3.36
N LEU A 170 10.43 17.92 2.65
CA LEU A 170 10.03 17.37 1.36
C LEU A 170 11.14 17.59 0.33
N GLN A 171 11.63 16.50 -0.26
CA GLN A 171 12.71 16.51 -1.24
C GLN A 171 12.16 16.42 -2.67
N GLN A 172 11.09 15.65 -2.86
CA GLN A 172 10.47 15.43 -4.16
C GLN A 172 9.04 14.91 -4.00
N GLN A 173 8.14 15.30 -4.91
CA GLN A 173 6.84 14.65 -5.07
C GLN A 173 6.83 13.68 -6.26
N ILE A 174 6.12 12.56 -6.09
CA ILE A 174 5.78 11.65 -7.17
C ILE A 174 4.68 12.28 -8.02
N ARG A 175 4.85 12.26 -9.35
CA ARG A 175 3.80 12.70 -10.27
C ARG A 175 2.62 11.73 -10.23
N LEU A 176 1.46 12.24 -9.84
CA LEU A 176 0.19 11.52 -9.91
C LEU A 176 -0.48 11.68 -11.29
N PRO A 177 -1.24 10.68 -11.77
CA PRO A 177 -2.09 10.85 -12.94
C PRO A 177 -3.13 11.95 -12.74
N GLN A 178 -3.45 12.71 -13.79
CA GLN A 178 -4.38 13.85 -13.70
C GLN A 178 -5.77 13.50 -13.16
N LYS A 179 -6.22 12.24 -13.31
CA LYS A 179 -7.52 11.80 -12.80
C LYS A 179 -7.64 11.75 -11.27
N TYR A 180 -6.51 11.79 -10.56
CA TYR A 180 -6.46 11.91 -9.10
C TYR A 180 -6.42 13.37 -8.63
N LEU A 181 -6.24 14.31 -9.56
CA LEU A 181 -6.05 15.72 -9.27
C LEU A 181 -7.30 16.53 -9.58
N ILE A 182 -7.54 17.54 -8.76
CA ILE A 182 -8.59 18.53 -8.95
C ILE A 182 -8.35 19.23 -10.30
N PRO A 183 -9.39 19.45 -11.14
CA PRO A 183 -9.23 20.19 -12.38
C PRO A 183 -8.74 21.61 -12.11
N THR A 184 -7.84 22.11 -12.97
CA THR A 184 -7.40 23.51 -12.92
C THR A 184 -8.41 24.46 -13.55
N ASP A 185 -9.27 23.96 -14.44
CA ASP A 185 -10.34 24.70 -15.07
C ASP A 185 -11.65 24.44 -14.30
N PRO A 186 -12.26 25.46 -13.67
CA PRO A 186 -13.50 25.33 -12.92
C PRO A 186 -14.69 24.81 -13.75
N GLU A 187 -14.65 24.97 -15.07
CA GLU A 187 -15.72 24.49 -15.97
C GLU A 187 -15.58 23.00 -16.32
N SER A 188 -14.48 22.35 -15.91
CA SER A 188 -14.30 20.92 -16.09
C SER A 188 -15.20 20.13 -15.14
N GLU A 189 -15.68 18.98 -15.62
CA GLU A 189 -16.40 18.02 -14.78
C GLU A 189 -15.61 17.68 -13.50
N PRO A 190 -16.29 17.55 -12.33
CA PRO A 190 -15.63 17.19 -11.08
C PRO A 190 -14.81 15.90 -11.22
N ARG A 191 -13.53 15.97 -10.84
CA ARG A 191 -12.60 14.83 -10.86
C ARG A 191 -11.63 14.88 -9.68
N GLY A 192 -10.96 13.76 -9.44
CA GLY A 192 -9.93 13.63 -8.42
C GLY A 192 -10.38 12.73 -7.26
N VAL A 193 -9.55 12.68 -6.22
CA VAL A 193 -9.90 12.00 -4.97
C VAL A 193 -11.08 12.67 -4.27
N GLU A 194 -11.83 11.87 -3.51
CA GLU A 194 -12.89 12.35 -2.63
C GLU A 194 -12.30 12.83 -1.30
N GLU A 195 -13.07 13.64 -0.57
CA GLU A 195 -12.66 14.10 0.76
C GLU A 195 -12.61 12.92 1.74
N ASN A 196 -11.47 12.73 2.41
CA ASN A 196 -11.26 11.67 3.41
C ASN A 196 -11.49 10.26 2.84
N LEU A 197 -11.01 10.07 1.60
CA LEU A 197 -11.12 8.84 0.80
C LEU A 197 -9.96 8.77 -0.23
N GLY A 198 -8.87 9.49 0.05
CA GLY A 198 -7.72 9.72 -0.82
C GLY A 198 -6.66 8.62 -0.69
N PHE A 199 -5.38 8.99 -0.73
CA PHE A 199 -4.27 8.04 -0.64
C PHE A 199 -3.89 7.72 0.80
N GLU A 200 -4.45 6.65 1.36
CA GLU A 200 -4.04 6.12 2.66
C GLU A 200 -2.90 5.08 2.58
N PRO A 201 -3.10 3.89 1.97
CA PRO A 201 -2.08 2.85 2.01
C PRO A 201 -0.85 3.26 1.20
N LEU A 202 0.33 3.01 1.80
CA LEU A 202 1.61 3.26 1.16
C LEU A 202 2.61 2.19 1.61
N THR A 203 3.25 1.53 0.64
CA THR A 203 4.30 0.56 0.94
C THR A 203 5.37 0.53 -0.14
N ILE A 204 6.54 0.04 0.22
CA ILE A 204 7.69 -0.12 -0.66
C ILE A 204 8.07 -1.59 -0.71
N SER A 205 8.32 -2.09 -1.91
CA SER A 205 8.96 -3.38 -2.13
C SER A 205 10.32 -3.15 -2.76
N ALA A 206 11.36 -3.57 -2.06
CA ALA A 206 12.73 -3.50 -2.52
C ALA A 206 13.38 -4.88 -2.40
N THR A 207 13.99 -5.33 -3.50
CA THR A 207 14.75 -6.58 -3.54
C THR A 207 16.20 -6.39 -3.10
N SER A 208 16.65 -5.14 -2.95
CA SER A 208 18.00 -4.75 -2.59
C SER A 208 18.00 -3.72 -1.47
N THR A 209 19.05 -3.74 -0.65
CA THR A 209 19.30 -2.71 0.38
C THR A 209 20.26 -1.61 -0.10
N VAL A 210 20.73 -1.71 -1.35
CA VAL A 210 21.57 -0.71 -2.00
C VAL A 210 20.72 0.50 -2.37
N LYS A 211 21.18 1.70 -1.97
CA LYS A 211 20.45 2.96 -2.15
C LYS A 211 20.15 3.28 -3.62
N ASP A 212 21.04 2.87 -4.52
CA ASP A 212 20.95 3.22 -5.94
C ASP A 212 20.23 2.15 -6.77
N ASP A 213 19.78 1.05 -6.16
CA ASP A 213 18.96 0.08 -6.88
C ASP A 213 17.51 0.57 -6.99
N PRO A 214 16.84 0.35 -8.14
CA PRO A 214 15.45 0.71 -8.29
C PRO A 214 14.57 -0.14 -7.36
N PHE A 215 13.52 0.48 -6.81
CA PHE A 215 12.54 -0.19 -5.97
C PHE A 215 11.12 0.10 -6.44
N ARG A 216 10.16 -0.66 -5.92
CA ARG A 216 8.73 -0.47 -6.21
C ARG A 216 8.06 0.29 -5.08
N LEU A 217 7.16 1.18 -5.44
CA LEU A 217 6.26 1.85 -4.50
C LEU A 217 4.82 1.51 -4.89
N PHE A 218 4.01 1.16 -3.91
CA PHE A 218 2.61 0.82 -4.07
C PHE A 218 1.78 1.72 -3.18
N THR A 219 0.68 2.22 -3.71
CA THR A 219 -0.33 2.98 -2.97
C THR A 219 -1.71 2.68 -3.53
N ALA A 220 -2.76 3.00 -2.81
CA ALA A 220 -4.13 2.91 -3.31
C ALA A 220 -4.96 4.05 -2.76
N THR A 221 -6.11 4.30 -3.38
CA THR A 221 -7.12 5.16 -2.78
C THR A 221 -7.98 4.37 -1.77
N GLU A 222 -8.37 5.01 -0.67
CA GLU A 222 -9.33 4.45 0.29
C GLU A 222 -10.73 4.36 -0.33
N GLY A 223 -11.07 5.27 -1.25
CA GLY A 223 -12.35 5.26 -1.94
C GLY A 223 -12.26 5.45 -3.45
N SER A 224 -13.45 5.60 -4.05
CA SER A 224 -13.60 5.96 -5.47
C SER A 224 -13.09 7.35 -5.77
N LEU A 225 -12.69 7.59 -7.01
CA LEU A 225 -12.53 8.95 -7.52
C LEU A 225 -13.91 9.57 -7.81
N LYS A 226 -14.01 10.90 -7.78
CA LYS A 226 -15.27 11.64 -8.05
C LYS A 226 -15.94 11.21 -9.35
N GLN A 227 -15.16 11.01 -10.40
CA GLN A 227 -15.64 10.61 -11.72
C GLN A 227 -16.01 9.12 -11.85
N ASP A 228 -15.69 8.29 -10.85
CA ASP A 228 -15.89 6.84 -10.92
C ASP A 228 -17.31 6.41 -10.50
N THR A 229 -18.04 7.24 -9.75
CA THR A 229 -19.38 6.94 -9.23
C THR A 229 -20.44 7.88 -9.81
N PRO A 230 -20.87 7.69 -11.07
CA PRO A 230 -21.88 8.57 -11.70
C PRO A 230 -23.31 8.35 -11.15
N THR A 231 -23.53 7.34 -10.30
CA THR A 231 -24.84 6.97 -9.75
C THR A 231 -24.83 7.01 -8.23
N THR A 232 -25.89 7.55 -7.62
CA THR A 232 -26.07 7.61 -6.16
C THR A 232 -27.26 6.74 -5.73
N PRO A 233 -27.06 5.72 -4.86
CA PRO A 233 -25.79 5.22 -4.33
C PRO A 233 -25.02 4.38 -5.37
N PRO A 234 -23.67 4.34 -5.29
CA PRO A 234 -22.88 3.51 -6.19
C PRO A 234 -23.17 2.03 -5.96
N THR A 235 -23.39 1.28 -7.04
CA THR A 235 -23.64 -0.18 -6.97
C THR A 235 -22.36 -0.96 -6.66
N ASN A 236 -21.22 -0.42 -7.10
CA ASN A 236 -19.87 -0.90 -6.83
C ASN A 236 -19.00 0.33 -6.50
N ILE A 237 -18.09 0.19 -5.53
CA ILE A 237 -17.14 1.26 -5.15
C ILE A 237 -15.77 0.85 -5.71
N PRO A 238 -15.36 1.39 -6.88
CA PRO A 238 -14.04 1.11 -7.42
C PRO A 238 -12.94 1.76 -6.60
N VAL A 239 -11.88 1.01 -6.30
CA VAL A 239 -10.61 1.52 -5.77
C VAL A 239 -9.48 1.20 -6.70
N ARG A 240 -8.45 2.05 -6.66
CA ARG A 240 -7.33 1.98 -7.59
C ARG A 240 -6.04 1.78 -6.83
N LEU A 241 -5.34 0.69 -7.14
CA LEU A 241 -3.97 0.41 -6.68
C LEU A 241 -3.00 0.92 -7.75
N LEU A 242 -2.10 1.83 -7.39
CA LEU A 242 -1.01 2.27 -8.26
C LEU A 242 0.30 1.57 -7.90
N HIS A 243 1.05 1.26 -8.94
CA HIS A 243 2.37 0.66 -8.85
C HIS A 243 3.38 1.54 -9.59
N TYR A 244 4.38 2.01 -8.86
CA TYR A 244 5.49 2.80 -9.37
C TYR A 244 6.80 2.02 -9.36
N VAL A 245 7.70 2.35 -10.28
CA VAL A 245 9.15 2.15 -10.14
C VAL A 245 9.77 3.46 -9.76
N ILE A 246 10.59 3.43 -8.71
CA ILE A 246 11.43 4.52 -8.28
C ILE A 246 12.87 4.15 -8.62
N SER A 247 13.50 4.95 -9.47
CA SER A 247 14.87 4.77 -9.92
C SER A 247 15.78 5.86 -9.31
N PRO A 248 17.10 5.61 -9.19
CA PRO A 248 18.05 6.66 -8.80
C PRO A 248 18.16 7.78 -9.84
N VAL A 249 17.81 7.48 -11.09
CA VAL A 249 17.89 8.40 -12.24
C VAL A 249 16.51 8.53 -12.87
N GLY A 250 16.13 9.78 -13.16
CA GLY A 250 14.85 10.10 -13.78
C GLY A 250 13.71 10.24 -12.78
N SER A 251 12.53 10.57 -13.29
CA SER A 251 11.31 10.68 -12.48
C SER A 251 10.73 9.30 -12.17
N PRO A 252 10.02 9.15 -11.03
CA PRO A 252 9.17 7.99 -10.77
C PRO A 252 8.28 7.65 -11.97
N VAL A 253 8.17 6.36 -12.30
CA VAL A 253 7.40 5.87 -13.45
C VAL A 253 6.26 4.99 -12.97
N ILE A 254 5.05 5.26 -13.45
CA ILE A 254 3.90 4.38 -13.24
C ILE A 254 4.06 3.15 -14.12
N VAL A 255 4.06 1.98 -13.49
CA VAL A 255 4.14 0.69 -14.15
C VAL A 255 2.75 0.19 -14.49
N ALA A 256 1.85 0.29 -13.52
CA ALA A 256 0.50 -0.21 -13.63
C ALA A 256 -0.44 0.55 -12.69
N GLU A 257 -1.71 0.51 -13.05
CA GLU A 257 -2.82 0.83 -12.18
C GLU A 257 -3.85 -0.30 -12.30
N HIS A 258 -4.29 -0.80 -11.17
CA HIS A 258 -5.29 -1.87 -11.10
C HIS A 258 -6.54 -1.34 -10.42
N LEU A 259 -7.70 -1.60 -11.02
CA LEU A 259 -8.98 -1.28 -10.44
C LEU A 259 -9.54 -2.54 -9.76
N TYR A 260 -9.94 -2.39 -8.51
CA TYR A 260 -10.65 -3.39 -7.72
C TYR A 260 -12.00 -2.82 -7.31
N LEU A 261 -12.95 -3.70 -7.00
CA LEU A 261 -14.23 -3.29 -6.41
C LEU A 261 -14.18 -3.61 -4.92
N PHE A 262 -14.58 -2.68 -4.08
CA PHE A 262 -14.81 -3.00 -2.67
C PHE A 262 -15.90 -4.04 -2.52
N ASP A 263 -15.61 -4.99 -1.64
CA ASP A 263 -16.64 -5.87 -1.12
C ASP A 263 -17.63 -5.08 -0.25
N LYS A 264 -18.88 -5.57 -0.20
CA LYS A 264 -19.87 -4.99 0.70
C LYS A 264 -19.39 -5.17 2.14
N SER A 265 -19.38 -4.09 2.91
CA SER A 265 -19.08 -4.14 4.34
C SER A 265 -19.97 -5.18 5.04
N PRO A 266 -19.40 -6.05 5.87
CA PRO A 266 -20.19 -6.96 6.70
C PRO A 266 -21.20 -6.19 7.55
N LYS A 267 -22.37 -6.79 7.81
CA LYS A 267 -23.39 -6.17 8.65
C LYS A 267 -22.83 -5.91 10.06
N GLY A 268 -22.93 -4.67 10.52
CA GLY A 268 -22.49 -4.27 11.87
C GLY A 268 -21.10 -3.64 11.93
N CYS A 269 -20.37 -3.56 10.82
CA CYS A 269 -19.17 -2.73 10.73
C CYS A 269 -19.58 -1.27 10.54
N HIS A 270 -19.11 -0.40 11.44
CA HIS A 270 -19.07 1.05 11.25
C HIS A 270 -17.61 1.43 11.03
N PHE A 271 -17.34 2.15 9.94
CA PHE A 271 -16.10 2.90 9.74
C PHE A 271 -16.34 4.32 10.25
#